data_AF-A0A7Z2T7V0-F1
#
_entry.id   AF-A0A7Z2T7V0-F1
#
_cell.length_a   1.000
_cell.length_b   1.000
_cell.length_c   1.000
_cell.angle_alpha   90.00
_cell.angle_beta   90.00
_cell.angle_gamma   90.00
#
_symmetry.space_group_name_H-M   'P 1'
#
loop_
_entity.id
_entity.type
_entity.pdbx_description
1 polymer ?
#
loop_
_entity_poly.entity_id
_entity_poly.type
_entity_poly.pdbx_seq_one_letter_code
_entity_poly.pdbx_strand_id
1 'polypeptide(L)'
;MLIKLARFSLCKTKGMGTIEFVMGFMLFWWMCMAWVEASFMSYVSALGDLAVSEAARATKVREDEDYSTVFSSVINDSGSLWAGIVSSNNFKMDVDFVSSVSELHSYDATMCGWMIPADADDPCYNIKSPDDKAIAIYRVNYEYTPMFNYFLDSKKLFLREAIVIQEYERDQFYFN
;
A
#
# COMPACT_ATOMS: atom_id res chain seq x y z
N MET A 1 -5.04 -15.90 73.91
CA MET A 1 -4.99 -16.72 72.67
C MET A 1 -5.13 -15.90 71.37
N LEU A 2 -5.03 -14.55 71.41
CA LEU A 2 -5.25 -13.71 70.21
C LEU A 2 -3.98 -13.06 69.62
N ILE A 3 -2.84 -13.12 70.31
CA ILE A 3 -1.59 -12.46 69.88
C ILE A 3 -0.77 -13.31 68.88
N LYS A 4 -1.07 -14.61 68.73
CA LYS A 4 -0.35 -15.49 67.78
C LYS A 4 -0.88 -15.42 66.33
N LEU A 5 -2.08 -14.90 66.09
CA LEU A 5 -2.67 -14.85 64.74
C LEU A 5 -2.21 -13.64 63.91
N ALA A 6 -1.93 -12.50 64.53
CA ALA A 6 -1.44 -11.31 63.82
C ALA A 6 -0.01 -11.46 63.27
N ARG A 7 0.76 -12.44 63.77
CA ARG A 7 2.14 -12.70 63.36
C ARG A 7 2.25 -13.61 62.12
N PHE A 8 1.14 -14.11 61.59
CA PHE A 8 1.12 -14.99 60.41
C PHE A 8 0.94 -14.23 59.08
N SER A 9 0.51 -12.96 59.10
CA SER A 9 0.27 -12.16 57.89
C SER A 9 1.53 -11.49 57.30
N LEU A 10 2.65 -11.50 58.02
CA LEU A 10 3.94 -10.93 57.56
C LEU A 10 4.86 -11.99 56.94
N CYS A 11 4.29 -13.00 56.27
CA CYS A 11 5.08 -13.90 55.44
C CYS A 11 5.48 -13.18 54.14
N LYS A 12 6.56 -12.38 54.27
CA LYS A 12 7.49 -11.91 53.23
C LYS A 12 7.05 -12.22 51.77
N THR A 13 6.36 -11.29 51.13
CA THR A 13 6.14 -11.29 49.67
C THR A 13 7.43 -10.88 48.94
N LYS A 14 8.44 -11.75 48.99
CA LYS A 14 9.63 -11.62 48.15
C LYS A 14 9.22 -11.87 46.70
N GLY A 15 9.41 -10.89 45.81
CA GLY A 15 9.19 -11.03 44.37
C GLY A 15 8.11 -10.13 43.76
N MET A 16 7.38 -9.36 44.58
CA MET A 16 6.38 -8.40 44.07
C MET A 16 7.00 -7.36 43.13
N GLY A 17 8.18 -6.82 43.48
CA GLY A 17 8.90 -5.87 42.63
C GLY A 17 9.39 -6.48 41.31
N THR A 18 9.72 -7.78 41.27
CA THR A 18 10.13 -8.45 40.02
C THR A 18 8.93 -8.62 39.09
N ILE A 19 7.75 -8.94 39.64
CA ILE A 19 6.52 -9.11 38.86
C ILE A 19 6.08 -7.76 38.26
N GLU A 20 6.10 -6.69 39.05
CA GLU A 20 5.78 -5.33 38.59
C GLU A 20 6.74 -4.87 37.49
N PHE A 21 8.04 -5.14 37.66
CA PHE A 21 9.06 -4.82 36.65
C PHE A 21 8.84 -5.58 35.34
N VAL A 22 8.59 -6.89 35.39
CA VAL A 22 8.37 -7.68 34.17
C VAL A 22 7.10 -7.24 33.45
N MET A 23 6.00 -6.98 34.16
CA MET A 23 4.78 -6.47 33.53
C MET A 23 4.99 -5.08 32.90
N GLY A 24 5.67 -4.17 33.60
CA GLY A 24 6.01 -2.85 33.06
C GLY A 24 6.89 -2.93 31.82
N PHE A 25 7.91 -3.78 31.84
CA PHE A 25 8.77 -4.05 30.70
C PHE A 25 7.98 -4.62 29.52
N MET A 26 7.09 -5.58 29.75
CA MET A 26 6.29 -6.19 28.69
C MET A 26 5.33 -5.18 28.04
N LEU A 27 4.69 -4.31 28.83
CA LEU A 27 3.83 -3.25 28.29
C LEU A 27 4.63 -2.23 27.49
N PHE A 28 5.79 -1.81 27.99
CA PHE A 28 6.68 -0.89 27.26
C PHE A 28 7.18 -1.51 25.95
N TRP A 29 7.57 -2.78 25.97
CA TRP A 29 7.96 -3.52 24.77
C TRP A 29 6.85 -3.56 23.73
N TRP A 30 5.62 -3.86 24.15
CA TRP A 30 4.45 -3.89 23.26
C TRP A 30 4.14 -2.51 22.67
N MET A 31 4.33 -1.44 23.44
CA MET A 31 4.23 -0.07 22.93
C MET A 31 5.28 0.22 21.86
N CYS A 32 6.54 -0.18 22.06
CA CYS A 32 7.58 -0.03 21.04
C CYS A 32 7.23 -0.79 19.75
N MET A 33 6.70 -2.01 19.87
CA MET A 33 6.29 -2.80 18.71
C MET A 33 5.12 -2.15 17.96
N ALA A 34 4.12 -1.62 18.68
CA ALA A 34 3.03 -0.86 18.08
C ALA A 34 3.53 0.40 17.35
N TRP A 35 4.55 1.08 17.90
CA TRP A 35 5.18 2.23 17.25
C TRP A 35 5.92 1.85 15.96
N VAL A 36 6.64 0.73 15.97
CA VAL A 36 7.30 0.18 14.77
C VAL A 36 6.27 -0.15 13.69
N GLU A 37 5.16 -0.80 14.05
CA GLU A 37 4.06 -1.11 13.12
C GLU A 37 3.47 0.16 12.50
N ALA A 38 3.23 1.20 13.32
CA ALA A 38 2.73 2.48 12.82
C ALA A 38 3.72 3.15 11.84
N SER A 39 5.02 3.08 12.14
CA SER A 39 6.08 3.60 11.27
C SER A 39 6.15 2.84 9.94
N PHE A 40 6.01 1.52 9.98
CA PHE A 40 5.98 0.67 8.79
C PHE A 40 4.75 0.96 7.92
N MET A 41 3.58 1.13 8.52
CA MET A 41 2.36 1.51 7.81
C MET A 41 2.52 2.86 7.08
N SER A 42 3.15 3.85 7.74
CA SER A 42 3.46 5.15 7.13
C SER A 42 4.45 5.02 5.95
N TYR A 43 5.46 4.16 6.08
CA TYR A 43 6.45 3.92 5.03
C TYR A 43 5.82 3.31 3.78
N VAL A 44 4.99 2.26 3.94
CA VAL A 44 4.27 1.63 2.84
C VAL A 44 3.35 2.62 2.12
N SER A 45 2.67 3.51 2.86
CA SER A 45 1.84 4.55 2.25
C SER A 45 2.67 5.48 1.36
N ALA A 46 3.84 5.95 1.84
CA ALA A 46 4.70 6.83 1.07
C ALA A 46 5.25 6.15 -0.20
N LEU A 47 5.53 4.84 -0.13
CA LEU A 47 5.89 4.06 -1.32
C LEU A 47 4.76 4.00 -2.35
N GLY A 48 3.51 3.83 -1.91
CA GLY A 48 2.35 3.88 -2.82
C GLY A 48 2.21 5.23 -3.53
N ASP A 49 2.41 6.33 -2.81
CA ASP A 49 2.35 7.68 -3.36
C ASP A 49 3.51 7.94 -4.36
N LEU A 50 4.71 7.44 -4.05
CA LEU A 50 5.86 7.47 -4.95
C LEU A 50 5.58 6.67 -6.24
N ALA A 51 5.09 5.44 -6.10
CA ALA A 51 4.78 4.56 -7.22
C ALA A 51 3.79 5.17 -8.21
N VAL A 52 2.71 5.76 -7.69
CA VAL A 52 1.72 6.46 -8.52
C VAL A 52 2.32 7.69 -9.21
N SER A 53 3.18 8.44 -8.51
CA SER A 53 3.84 9.63 -9.07
C SER A 53 4.82 9.28 -10.18
N GLU A 54 5.57 8.19 -10.03
CA GLU A 54 6.49 7.70 -11.05
C GLU A 54 5.78 7.06 -12.24
N ALA A 55 4.73 6.29 -11.99
CA ALA A 55 3.85 5.78 -13.04
C ALA A 55 3.33 6.95 -13.90
N ALA A 56 2.72 7.95 -13.26
CA ALA A 56 2.24 9.16 -13.91
C ALA A 56 3.32 9.94 -14.69
N ARG A 57 4.59 9.83 -14.26
CA ARG A 57 5.72 10.47 -14.94
C ARG A 57 6.21 9.65 -16.13
N ALA A 58 6.30 8.34 -16.00
CA ALA A 58 6.79 7.45 -17.06
C ALA A 58 5.88 7.54 -18.30
N THR A 59 4.57 7.58 -18.08
CA THR A 59 3.53 7.59 -19.13
C THR A 59 3.53 8.89 -19.94
N LYS A 60 3.89 10.00 -19.30
CA LYS A 60 4.06 11.29 -19.98
C LYS A 60 5.23 11.29 -20.95
N VAL A 61 6.22 10.43 -20.74
CA VAL A 61 7.51 10.47 -21.45
C VAL A 61 7.66 9.32 -22.44
N ARG A 62 7.00 8.17 -22.22
CA ARG A 62 7.12 6.97 -23.07
C ARG A 62 5.83 6.15 -23.12
N GLU A 63 5.52 5.67 -24.32
CA GLU A 63 4.30 4.95 -24.70
C GLU A 63 4.33 3.44 -24.35
N ASP A 64 5.51 2.85 -24.16
CA ASP A 64 5.72 1.41 -24.40
C ASP A 64 6.52 0.67 -23.29
N GLU A 65 6.67 1.22 -22.09
CA GLU A 65 7.33 0.51 -20.97
C GLU A 65 6.29 -0.10 -20.02
N ASP A 66 6.39 -1.42 -19.81
CA ASP A 66 5.65 -2.17 -18.79
C ASP A 66 5.87 -1.51 -17.41
N TYR A 67 4.88 -0.76 -16.93
CA TYR A 67 4.95 -0.01 -15.68
C TYR A 67 5.33 -0.88 -14.47
N SER A 68 4.97 -2.16 -14.52
CA SER A 68 5.34 -3.16 -13.52
C SER A 68 6.86 -3.33 -13.35
N THR A 69 7.63 -3.13 -14.43
CA THR A 69 9.10 -3.25 -14.44
C THR A 69 9.76 -2.01 -13.85
N VAL A 70 9.28 -0.82 -14.22
CA VAL A 70 9.71 0.47 -13.65
C VAL A 70 9.43 0.46 -12.14
N PHE A 71 8.23 0.04 -11.75
CA PHE A 71 7.85 -0.11 -10.34
C PHE A 71 8.76 -1.09 -9.60
N SER A 72 8.99 -2.28 -10.16
CA SER A 72 9.89 -3.28 -9.57
C SER A 72 11.31 -2.74 -9.42
N SER A 73 11.77 -1.91 -10.37
CA SER A 73 13.08 -1.26 -10.30
C SER A 73 13.16 -0.27 -9.15
N VAL A 74 12.14 0.56 -8.95
CA VAL A 74 12.13 1.60 -7.91
C VAL A 74 11.99 1.00 -6.52
N ILE A 75 11.17 -0.03 -6.34
CA ILE A 75 11.08 -0.76 -5.07
C ILE A 75 12.40 -1.44 -4.73
N ASN A 76 13.10 -1.98 -5.74
CA ASN A 76 14.38 -2.65 -5.54
C ASN A 76 15.52 -1.65 -5.28
N ASP A 77 15.53 -0.51 -5.96
CA ASP A 77 16.58 0.52 -5.84
C ASP A 77 16.43 1.37 -4.57
N SER A 78 15.18 1.70 -4.20
CA SER A 78 14.86 2.41 -2.94
C SER A 78 15.03 1.52 -1.69
N GLY A 79 15.13 0.21 -1.88
CA GLY A 79 14.68 -0.78 -0.90
C GLY A 79 15.73 -1.69 -0.28
N SER A 80 17.05 -1.41 -0.34
CA SER A 80 18.07 -2.32 0.21
C SER A 80 17.84 -2.77 1.67
N LEU A 81 17.11 -2.00 2.50
CA LEU A 81 16.87 -2.34 3.90
C LEU A 81 15.50 -2.99 4.18
N TRP A 82 14.51 -2.81 3.32
CA TRP A 82 13.12 -3.24 3.56
C TRP A 82 12.46 -3.99 2.40
N ALA A 83 13.11 -4.11 1.24
CA ALA A 83 12.63 -4.89 0.10
C ALA A 83 12.46 -6.39 0.42
N GLY A 84 13.17 -6.89 1.44
CA GLY A 84 12.97 -8.26 1.95
C GLY A 84 11.69 -8.43 2.78
N ILE A 85 11.09 -7.34 3.26
CA ILE A 85 9.89 -7.35 4.12
C ILE A 85 8.65 -6.90 3.34
N VAL A 86 8.83 -6.00 2.38
CA VAL A 86 7.80 -5.54 1.47
C VAL A 86 7.87 -6.37 0.19
N SER A 87 7.04 -7.41 0.09
CA SER A 87 6.98 -8.20 -1.14
C SER A 87 6.33 -7.39 -2.26
N SER A 88 7.08 -7.14 -3.33
CA SER A 88 6.59 -6.49 -4.55
C SER A 88 5.32 -7.14 -5.10
N ASN A 89 5.14 -8.45 -4.92
CA ASN A 89 3.95 -9.21 -5.34
C ASN A 89 2.62 -8.76 -4.68
N ASN A 90 2.67 -8.05 -3.55
CA ASN A 90 1.46 -7.53 -2.91
C ASN A 90 1.00 -6.19 -3.51
N PHE A 91 1.81 -5.59 -4.37
CA PHE A 91 1.42 -4.43 -5.15
C PHE A 91 0.79 -4.90 -6.47
N LYS A 92 -0.47 -4.52 -6.66
CA LYS A 92 -1.17 -4.63 -7.93
C LYS A 92 -1.30 -3.23 -8.49
N MET A 93 -0.64 -2.99 -9.62
CA MET A 93 -0.77 -1.75 -10.35
C MET A 93 -1.69 -1.98 -11.54
N ASP A 94 -2.49 -0.97 -11.85
CA ASP A 94 -3.37 -0.99 -12.99
C ASP A 94 -3.51 0.40 -13.61
N VAL A 95 -3.69 0.43 -14.92
CA VAL A 95 -3.85 1.67 -15.70
C VAL A 95 -5.06 1.54 -16.59
N ASP A 96 -5.95 2.51 -16.49
CA ASP A 96 -7.11 2.65 -17.37
C ASP A 96 -7.05 3.98 -18.13
N PHE A 97 -7.51 3.97 -19.37
CA PHE A 97 -7.45 5.08 -20.28
C PHE A 97 -8.85 5.50 -20.72
N VAL A 98 -9.05 6.82 -20.77
CA VAL A 98 -10.35 7.44 -21.02
C VAL A 98 -10.16 8.61 -21.99
N SER A 99 -11.09 8.80 -22.91
CA SER A 99 -10.95 9.84 -23.94
C SER A 99 -11.42 11.22 -23.46
N SER A 100 -12.43 11.27 -22.60
CA SER A 100 -13.13 12.51 -22.22
C SER A 100 -13.54 12.55 -20.75
N VAL A 101 -13.73 13.77 -20.22
CA VAL A 101 -14.21 13.98 -18.84
C VAL A 101 -15.62 13.40 -18.65
N SER A 102 -16.44 13.35 -19.70
CA SER A 102 -17.76 12.70 -19.66
C SER A 102 -17.65 11.19 -19.44
N GLU A 103 -16.71 10.53 -20.11
CA GLU A 103 -16.47 9.09 -19.89
C GLU A 103 -15.89 8.83 -18.49
N LEU A 104 -15.07 9.75 -17.97
CA LEU A 104 -14.53 9.68 -16.61
C LEU A 104 -15.64 9.73 -15.54
N HIS A 105 -16.73 10.47 -15.77
CA HIS A 105 -17.86 10.48 -14.85
C HIS A 105 -18.62 9.15 -14.77
N SER A 106 -18.64 8.41 -15.88
CA SER A 106 -19.27 7.09 -15.96
C SER A 106 -18.32 5.93 -15.69
N TYR A 107 -17.04 6.22 -15.49
CA TYR A 107 -16.00 5.22 -15.27
C TYR A 107 -16.20 4.55 -13.91
N ASP A 108 -16.25 3.22 -13.92
CA ASP A 108 -16.25 2.40 -12.72
C ASP A 108 -15.03 1.50 -12.72
N ALA A 109 -14.26 1.64 -11.64
CA ALA A 109 -13.04 0.92 -11.36
C ALA A 109 -13.19 -0.61 -11.39
N THR A 110 -14.40 -1.14 -11.20
CA THR A 110 -14.66 -2.59 -11.15
C THR A 110 -14.94 -3.21 -12.51
N MET A 111 -15.11 -2.41 -13.56
CA MET A 111 -15.53 -2.91 -14.89
C MET A 111 -14.49 -3.79 -15.56
N CYS A 112 -13.20 -3.51 -15.35
CA CYS A 112 -12.11 -4.18 -16.07
C CYS A 112 -11.12 -4.96 -15.21
N GLY A 113 -11.47 -5.20 -13.94
CA GLY A 113 -10.62 -5.91 -13.00
C GLY A 113 -9.21 -5.29 -12.88
N TRP A 114 -8.29 -6.03 -12.27
CA TRP A 114 -6.90 -5.60 -12.04
C TRP A 114 -5.93 -6.26 -13.04
N MET A 115 -6.37 -6.49 -14.28
CA MET A 115 -5.66 -7.35 -15.25
C MET A 115 -4.89 -6.54 -16.31
N ILE A 116 -3.64 -6.97 -16.54
CA ILE A 116 -2.73 -6.60 -17.64
C ILE A 116 -3.29 -7.10 -18.98
N PRO A 117 -2.78 -6.60 -20.13
CA PRO A 117 -3.60 -5.98 -21.16
C PRO A 117 -4.72 -6.93 -21.62
N ALA A 118 -5.92 -6.39 -21.72
CA ALA A 118 -7.03 -7.12 -22.32
C ALA A 118 -6.61 -7.61 -23.72
N ASP A 119 -6.91 -8.86 -24.07
CA ASP A 119 -6.78 -9.32 -25.45
C ASP A 119 -7.68 -8.43 -26.34
N ALA A 120 -7.39 -8.32 -27.64
CA ALA A 120 -8.20 -7.47 -28.55
C ALA A 120 -9.70 -7.83 -28.57
N ASP A 121 -10.05 -9.05 -28.16
CA ASP A 121 -11.42 -9.56 -28.06
C ASP A 121 -12.09 -9.30 -26.68
N ASP A 122 -11.36 -8.75 -25.71
CA ASP A 122 -11.88 -8.43 -24.38
C ASP A 122 -12.61 -7.08 -24.41
N PRO A 123 -13.83 -6.97 -23.83
CA PRO A 123 -14.55 -5.69 -23.71
C PRO A 123 -13.74 -4.57 -23.04
N CYS A 124 -12.69 -4.91 -22.29
CA CYS A 124 -11.80 -3.98 -21.61
C CYS A 124 -10.59 -3.52 -22.42
N TYR A 125 -10.37 -4.05 -23.63
CA TYR A 125 -9.24 -3.69 -24.49
C TYR A 125 -9.15 -2.18 -24.75
N ASN A 126 -10.28 -1.57 -25.08
CA ASN A 126 -10.37 -0.14 -25.39
C ASN A 126 -10.08 0.77 -24.18
N ILE A 127 -10.19 0.25 -22.96
CA ILE A 127 -9.91 0.97 -21.72
C ILE A 127 -8.45 0.74 -21.31
N LYS A 128 -7.85 -0.40 -21.69
CA LYS A 128 -6.45 -0.72 -21.42
C LYS A 128 -5.47 -0.23 -22.48
N SER A 129 -5.96 0.18 -23.66
CA SER A 129 -5.13 0.76 -24.71
C SER A 129 -4.96 2.27 -24.52
N PRO A 130 -3.71 2.79 -24.63
CA PRO A 130 -3.45 4.23 -24.56
C PRO A 130 -3.89 5.00 -25.82
N ASP A 131 -4.13 4.30 -26.94
CA ASP A 131 -4.37 4.92 -28.26
C ASP A 131 -5.57 5.87 -28.26
N ASP A 132 -5.35 7.14 -28.68
CA ASP A 132 -6.39 8.19 -28.80
C ASP A 132 -7.12 8.49 -27.48
N LYS A 133 -6.46 8.29 -26.34
CA LYS A 133 -7.00 8.57 -24.99
C LYS A 133 -6.26 9.73 -24.32
N ALA A 134 -6.96 10.83 -24.10
CA ALA A 134 -6.39 12.02 -23.46
C ALA A 134 -6.15 11.88 -21.95
N ILE A 135 -6.80 10.93 -21.28
CA ILE A 135 -6.78 10.78 -19.82
C ILE A 135 -6.33 9.37 -19.45
N ALA A 136 -5.43 9.28 -18.47
CA ALA A 136 -5.00 8.02 -17.87
C ALA A 136 -5.29 8.02 -16.36
N ILE A 137 -5.73 6.88 -15.84
CA ILE A 137 -6.10 6.64 -14.45
C ILE A 137 -5.17 5.55 -13.91
N TYR A 138 -4.22 5.95 -13.08
CA TYR A 138 -3.28 5.05 -12.42
C TYR A 138 -3.86 4.60 -11.09
N ARG A 139 -3.86 3.30 -10.85
CA ARG A 139 -4.29 2.72 -9.59
C ARG A 139 -3.20 1.81 -9.06
N VAL A 140 -2.85 2.02 -7.80
CA VAL A 140 -1.96 1.14 -7.07
C VAL A 140 -2.73 0.60 -5.87
N ASN A 141 -2.85 -0.71 -5.83
CA ASN A 141 -3.46 -1.46 -4.74
C ASN A 141 -2.37 -2.24 -4.02
N TYR A 142 -2.16 -1.93 -2.75
CA TYR A 142 -1.28 -2.69 -1.88
C TYR A 142 -2.06 -3.44 -0.82
N GLU A 143 -1.92 -4.77 -0.82
CA GLU A 143 -2.45 -5.63 0.22
C GLU A 143 -1.49 -5.64 1.41
N TYR A 144 -1.76 -4.78 2.39
CA TYR A 144 -0.94 -4.67 3.59
C TYR A 144 -1.18 -5.84 4.53
N THR A 145 -0.09 -6.54 4.80
CA THR A 145 0.00 -7.58 5.82
C THR A 145 0.75 -7.00 7.04
N PRO A 146 0.08 -6.88 8.20
CA PRO A 146 0.74 -6.39 9.40
C PRO A 146 1.84 -7.36 9.85
N MET A 147 2.95 -6.83 10.37
CA MET A 147 4.03 -7.68 10.89
C MET A 147 3.58 -8.40 12.17
N PHE A 148 2.72 -7.74 12.95
CA PHE A 148 2.17 -8.27 14.20
C PHE A 148 0.68 -8.58 14.07
N ASN A 149 0.37 -9.78 13.57
CA ASN A 149 -1.00 -10.24 13.35
C ASN A 149 -1.83 -10.45 14.64
N TYR A 150 -1.22 -10.31 15.83
CA TYR A 150 -1.90 -10.49 17.12
C TYR A 150 -2.93 -9.39 17.41
N PHE A 151 -2.74 -8.19 16.84
CA PHE A 151 -3.58 -7.01 17.11
C PHE A 151 -4.41 -6.53 15.93
N LEU A 152 -3.98 -6.84 14.71
CA LEU A 152 -4.56 -6.35 13.47
C LEU A 152 -4.78 -7.54 12.53
N ASP A 153 -5.75 -8.39 12.82
CA ASP A 153 -6.10 -9.55 11.96
C ASP A 153 -6.78 -9.13 10.63
N SER A 154 -6.92 -7.82 10.39
CA SER A 154 -7.53 -7.28 9.19
C SER A 154 -6.44 -6.95 8.17
N LYS A 155 -6.42 -7.70 7.06
CA LYS A 155 -5.76 -7.27 5.83
C LYS A 155 -6.27 -5.87 5.48
N LYS A 156 -5.37 -4.90 5.41
CA LYS A 156 -5.73 -3.53 5.02
C LYS A 156 -5.38 -3.33 3.57
N LEU A 157 -6.33 -2.83 2.79
CA LEU A 157 -6.10 -2.47 1.41
C LEU A 157 -5.75 -0.99 1.36
N PHE A 158 -4.56 -0.68 0.85
CA PHE A 158 -4.19 0.68 0.51
C PHE A 158 -4.40 0.89 -0.97
N LEU A 159 -5.40 1.71 -1.28
CA LEU A 159 -5.72 2.11 -2.65
C LEU A 159 -5.25 3.55 -2.85
N ARG A 160 -4.47 3.75 -3.90
CA ARG A 160 -4.05 5.06 -4.39
C ARG A 160 -4.44 5.17 -5.85
N GLU A 161 -5.04 6.30 -6.20
CA GLU A 161 -5.43 6.61 -7.57
C GLU A 161 -4.89 7.98 -7.95
N ALA A 162 -4.38 8.11 -9.17
CA ALA A 162 -4.07 9.40 -9.78
C ALA A 162 -4.61 9.46 -11.21
N ILE A 163 -5.19 10.61 -11.54
CA ILE A 163 -5.72 10.90 -12.87
C ILE A 163 -4.77 11.90 -13.52
N VAL A 164 -4.29 11.58 -14.71
CA VAL A 164 -3.28 12.36 -15.43
C VAL A 164 -3.76 12.60 -16.85
N ILE A 165 -3.51 13.81 -17.33
CA ILE A 165 -3.72 14.16 -18.74
C ILE A 165 -2.47 13.76 -19.52
N GLN A 166 -2.67 12.98 -20.58
CA GLN A 166 -1.60 12.56 -21.48
C GLN A 166 -1.27 13.72 -22.43
N GLU A 167 -0.06 14.26 -22.30
CA GLU A 167 0.39 15.37 -23.15
C GLU A 167 0.97 14.88 -24.48
N TYR A 168 1.40 13.61 -24.57
CA TYR A 168 2.00 13.01 -25.77
C TYR A 168 0.98 12.90 -26.93
N GLU A 169 -0.24 12.44 -26.64
CA GLU A 169 -1.34 12.37 -27.62
C GLU A 169 -1.89 13.76 -28.02
N ARG A 170 -1.47 14.83 -27.32
CA ARG A 170 -1.99 16.18 -27.58
C ARG A 170 -1.61 16.71 -28.97
N ASP A 171 -0.47 16.27 -29.49
CA ASP A 171 0.02 16.64 -30.83
C ASP A 171 -0.59 15.77 -31.96
N GLN A 172 -1.36 14.73 -31.61
CA GLN A 172 -2.05 13.83 -32.56
C GLN A 172 -3.54 14.19 -32.74
N PHE A 173 -4.13 15.04 -31.89
CA PHE A 173 -5.52 15.48 -32.05
C PHE A 173 -5.67 16.43 -33.25
N TYR A 174 -6.07 15.89 -34.40
CA TYR A 174 -6.61 16.68 -35.49
C TYR A 174 -8.03 17.15 -35.12
N PHE A 175 -8.17 18.43 -34.77
CA PHE A 175 -9.47 19.08 -34.79
C PHE A 175 -9.93 19.19 -36.24
N ASN A 176 -10.90 18.37 -36.64
CA ASN A 176 -11.66 18.56 -37.88
C ASN A 176 -13.10 18.94 -37.54
#